data_AF-A0A6G6WTZ8-F1
#
_entry.id   AF-A0A6G6WTZ8-F1
#
_cell.length_a   1.000
_cell.length_b   1.000
_cell.length_c   1.000
_cell.angle_alpha   90.00
_cell.angle_beta   90.00
_cell.angle_gamma   90.00
#
_symmetry.space_group_name_H-M   'P 1'
#
loop_
_entity.id
_entity.type
_entity.pdbx_description
1 polymer ?
#
loop_
_entity_poly.entity_id
_entity_poly.type
_entity_poly.pdbx_seq_one_letter_code
_entity_poly.pdbx_strand_id
1 'polypeptide(L)'
;MRNIRSILVFHPALWALIALQGAIIAIWIGIDPRISFNLTNAGQTSLAVSICLLIAAAITHFLPVSRRSAFAERARIMAVGLAFLLVAFVGIRLLNYLTMSLAFPLADEWLDSWDKLLGIDWYAYALWMGEYPDLLSFSELPYGMTIQTVGVIFVALVLFGRIERAKELVTLLFLGALITVSISGFFPATAAMVHYMDDNLRALYGANVGVYHMAAFTDVREAQTIVLNLVERPGLATFPSYHTIAGLLIVYALRDNLIMLLAGSVWSGAMLLATPILGGHYFIDIIAGTLVTVALAAAYATVGTLNFFPYQVAAPEPVP
;
A
#
# COMPACT_ATOMS: atom_id res chain seq x y z
N MET A 1 -7.21 26.99 23.79
CA MET A 1 -6.49 25.75 23.38
C MET A 1 -7.00 25.33 22.01
N ARG A 2 -6.14 25.31 20.99
CA ARG A 2 -6.55 24.89 19.62
C ARG A 2 -6.92 23.41 19.68
N ASN A 3 -8.13 23.07 19.23
CA ASN A 3 -8.61 21.68 19.22
C ASN A 3 -7.64 20.83 18.37
N ILE A 4 -7.04 19.78 18.94
CA ILE A 4 -6.10 18.91 18.22
C ILE A 4 -6.71 18.35 16.92
N ARG A 5 -8.05 18.21 16.87
CA ARG A 5 -8.80 17.81 15.68
C ARG A 5 -8.74 18.82 14.53
N SER A 6 -8.48 20.10 14.78
CA SER A 6 -8.31 21.11 13.73
C SER A 6 -6.92 21.08 13.08
N ILE A 7 -5.98 20.32 13.65
CA ILE A 7 -4.61 20.17 13.14
C ILE A 7 -4.49 18.88 12.32
N LEU A 8 -5.11 17.80 12.81
CA LEU A 8 -5.06 16.48 12.18
C LEU A 8 -5.95 16.43 10.92
N VAL A 9 -5.31 16.34 9.75
CA VAL A 9 -5.99 16.16 8.45
C VAL A 9 -6.72 14.82 8.38
N PHE A 10 -6.15 13.80 9.02
CA PHE A 10 -6.74 12.47 9.15
C PHE A 10 -7.35 12.26 10.53
N HIS A 11 -8.24 11.26 10.64
CA HIS A 11 -8.81 10.89 11.92
C HIS A 11 -7.71 10.52 12.95
N PRO A 12 -7.80 10.96 14.22
CA PRO A 12 -6.78 10.69 15.23
C PRO A 12 -6.44 9.20 15.40
N ALA A 13 -7.42 8.31 15.19
CA ALA A 13 -7.21 6.87 15.24
C ALA A 13 -6.14 6.37 14.24
N LEU A 14 -6.00 6.99 13.06
CA LEU A 14 -4.99 6.57 12.09
C LEU A 14 -3.58 6.90 12.58
N TRP A 15 -3.40 8.04 13.24
CA TRP A 15 -2.14 8.39 13.89
C TRP A 15 -1.84 7.49 15.10
N ALA A 16 -2.87 7.12 15.85
CA ALA A 16 -2.74 6.13 16.92
C ALA A 16 -2.31 4.76 16.38
N LEU A 17 -2.81 4.34 15.21
CA LEU A 17 -2.37 3.11 14.54
C LEU A 17 -0.91 3.19 14.09
N ILE A 18 -0.45 4.33 13.56
CA ILE A 18 0.98 4.54 13.24
C ILE A 18 1.83 4.46 14.52
N ALA A 19 1.38 5.08 15.61
CA ALA A 19 2.10 5.02 16.88
C ALA A 19 2.16 3.58 17.43
N LEU A 20 1.05 2.84 17.35
CA LEU A 20 0.99 1.43 17.73
C LEU A 20 1.92 0.58 16.87
N GLN A 21 1.92 0.79 15.56
CA GLN A 21 2.84 0.16 14.63
C GLN A 21 4.30 0.42 15.02
N GLY A 22 4.66 1.67 15.34
CA GLY A 22 5.99 2.01 15.82
C GLY A 22 6.35 1.32 17.14
N ALA A 23 5.40 1.25 18.07
CA ALA A 23 5.57 0.55 19.34
C ALA A 23 5.78 -0.96 19.13
N ILE A 24 5.00 -1.60 18.25
CA ILE A 24 5.17 -3.01 17.90
C ILE A 24 6.56 -3.26 17.32
N ILE A 25 7.01 -2.43 16.35
CA ILE A 25 8.35 -2.54 15.77
C ILE A 25 9.43 -2.42 16.86
N ALA A 26 9.33 -1.42 17.74
CA ALA A 26 10.32 -1.21 18.80
C ALA A 26 10.36 -2.37 19.80
N ILE A 27 9.19 -2.89 20.21
CA ILE A 27 9.08 -4.04 21.09
C ILE A 27 9.67 -5.28 20.44
N TRP A 28 9.35 -5.54 19.18
CA TRP A 28 9.85 -6.69 18.44
C TRP A 28 11.38 -6.71 18.37
N ILE A 29 11.98 -5.55 18.12
CA ILE A 29 13.43 -5.38 18.07
C ILE A 29 14.07 -5.52 19.45
N GLY A 30 13.39 -5.05 20.50
CA GLY A 30 13.84 -5.24 21.88
C GLY A 30 13.80 -6.71 22.34
N ILE A 31 12.97 -7.54 21.71
CA ILE A 31 12.81 -8.96 22.06
C ILE A 31 13.69 -9.88 21.20
N ASP A 32 13.80 -9.61 19.89
CA ASP A 32 14.55 -10.47 18.97
C ASP A 32 15.99 -9.95 18.77
N PRO A 33 17.00 -10.60 19.39
CA PRO A 33 18.39 -10.13 19.36
C PRO A 33 19.03 -10.23 17.98
N ARG A 34 18.40 -10.93 17.03
CA ARG A 34 18.87 -11.01 15.64
C ARG A 34 18.70 -9.67 14.93
N ILE A 35 17.81 -8.80 15.41
CA ILE A 35 17.34 -7.65 14.65
C ILE A 35 18.16 -6.40 14.97
N SER A 36 18.65 -5.73 13.92
CA SER A 36 19.36 -4.45 14.04
C SER A 36 18.89 -3.46 12.97
N PHE A 37 19.15 -2.17 13.18
CA PHE A 37 18.83 -1.14 12.20
C PHE A 37 20.05 -0.63 11.46
N ASN A 38 19.88 -0.50 10.16
CA ASN A 38 20.71 0.35 9.34
C ASN A 38 19.98 1.68 9.05
N LEU A 39 20.56 2.77 9.55
CA LEU A 39 20.03 4.13 9.43
C LEU A 39 20.64 4.93 8.27
N THR A 40 21.39 4.30 7.36
CA THR A 40 22.09 4.98 6.25
C THR A 40 21.18 5.92 5.46
N ASN A 41 19.87 5.64 5.39
CA ASN A 41 18.89 6.49 4.68
C ASN A 41 17.79 7.09 5.57
N ALA A 42 17.92 6.97 6.90
CA ALA A 42 16.98 7.57 7.85
C ALA A 42 16.92 9.09 7.70
N GLY A 43 18.06 9.73 7.37
CA GLY A 43 18.19 11.17 7.19
C GLY A 43 17.36 11.73 6.02
N GLN A 44 17.30 11.02 4.89
CA GLN A 44 16.53 11.49 3.72
C GLN A 44 15.03 11.43 3.98
N THR A 45 14.57 10.30 4.54
CA THR A 45 13.16 10.11 4.89
C THR A 45 12.72 11.08 5.98
N SER A 46 13.53 11.25 7.04
CA SER A 46 13.23 12.19 8.12
C SER A 46 13.23 13.63 7.64
N LEU A 47 14.13 14.01 6.72
CA LEU A 47 14.14 15.33 6.09
C LEU A 47 12.87 15.57 5.28
N ALA A 48 12.45 14.62 4.44
CA ALA A 48 11.23 14.75 3.63
C ALA A 48 9.97 14.91 4.50
N VAL A 49 9.84 14.08 5.53
CA VAL A 49 8.74 14.19 6.52
C VAL A 49 8.81 15.54 7.25
N SER A 50 10.00 15.98 7.68
CA SER A 50 10.19 17.25 8.38
C SER A 50 9.80 18.44 7.51
N ILE A 51 10.20 18.47 6.23
CA ILE A 51 9.80 19.51 5.28
C ILE A 51 8.27 19.57 5.16
N CYS A 52 7.63 18.43 4.97
CA CYS A 52 6.16 18.35 4.88
C CYS A 52 5.49 18.89 6.15
N LEU A 53 5.96 18.49 7.32
CA LEU A 53 5.40 18.94 8.60
C LEU A 53 5.66 20.44 8.84
N LEU A 54 6.83 20.95 8.46
CA LEU A 54 7.16 22.37 8.56
C LEU A 54 6.27 23.22 7.66
N ILE A 55 6.01 22.79 6.41
CA ILE A 55 5.07 23.47 5.51
C ILE A 55 3.67 23.51 6.14
N ALA A 56 3.18 22.36 6.64
CA ALA A 56 1.87 22.28 7.27
C ALA A 56 1.78 23.14 8.54
N ALA A 57 2.84 23.17 9.36
CA ALA A 57 2.94 23.98 10.57
C ALA A 57 2.99 25.47 10.26
N ALA A 58 3.79 25.88 9.27
CA ALA A 58 3.87 27.28 8.83
C ALA A 58 2.52 27.79 8.34
N ILE A 59 1.84 27.05 7.46
CA ILE A 59 0.48 27.40 7.00
C ILE A 59 -0.47 27.48 8.20
N THR A 60 -0.39 26.53 9.13
CA THR A 60 -1.28 26.49 10.29
C THR A 60 -1.05 27.64 11.28
N HIS A 61 0.20 28.04 11.46
CA HIS A 61 0.61 29.06 12.42
C HIS A 61 0.35 30.47 11.88
N PHE A 62 0.77 30.75 10.66
CA PHE A 62 0.71 32.09 10.07
C PHE A 62 -0.65 32.41 9.42
N LEU A 63 -1.40 31.39 8.98
CA LEU A 63 -2.72 31.57 8.36
C LEU A 63 -3.81 30.93 9.23
N PRO A 64 -4.53 31.73 10.06
CA PRO A 64 -5.69 31.20 10.78
C PRO A 64 -6.75 30.71 9.80
N VAL A 65 -7.58 29.75 10.22
CA VAL A 65 -8.54 29.05 9.35
C VAL A 65 -9.40 30.01 8.53
N SER A 66 -9.88 31.10 9.15
CA SER A 66 -10.70 32.13 8.48
C SER A 66 -9.99 32.92 7.37
N ARG A 67 -8.65 32.85 7.30
CA ARG A 67 -7.82 33.55 6.32
C ARG A 67 -7.10 32.60 5.35
N ARG A 68 -7.34 31.29 5.43
CA ARG A 68 -6.71 30.33 4.52
C ARG A 68 -7.43 30.36 3.17
N SER A 69 -6.68 30.66 2.12
CA SER A 69 -7.16 30.42 0.75
C SER A 69 -7.33 28.92 0.50
N ALA A 70 -8.14 28.57 -0.49
CA ALA A 70 -8.30 27.18 -0.92
C ALA A 70 -6.94 26.54 -1.31
N PHE A 71 -6.05 27.33 -1.91
CA PHE A 71 -4.69 26.90 -2.23
C PHE A 71 -3.86 26.56 -0.99
N ALA A 72 -3.85 27.45 0.01
CA ALA A 72 -3.11 27.23 1.25
C ALA A 72 -3.62 25.98 2.00
N GLU A 73 -4.94 25.76 2.04
CA GLU A 73 -5.50 24.57 2.69
C GLU A 73 -5.18 23.29 1.91
N ARG A 74 -5.22 23.30 0.57
CA ARG A 74 -4.79 22.17 -0.26
C ARG A 74 -3.30 21.85 -0.06
N ALA A 75 -2.44 22.85 -0.02
CA ALA A 75 -1.01 22.67 0.25
C ALA A 75 -0.76 22.05 1.63
N ARG A 76 -1.50 22.49 2.66
CA ARG A 76 -1.44 21.92 4.00
C ARG A 76 -1.87 20.46 4.02
N ILE A 77 -2.99 20.13 3.38
CA ILE A 77 -3.51 18.76 3.28
C ILE A 77 -2.54 17.85 2.53
N MET A 78 -1.99 18.33 1.42
CA MET A 78 -0.98 17.62 0.63
C MET A 78 0.25 17.32 1.48
N ALA A 79 0.77 18.32 2.19
CA ALA A 79 1.95 18.14 3.03
C ALA A 79 1.72 17.13 4.17
N VAL A 80 0.60 17.24 4.90
CA VAL A 80 0.26 16.26 5.96
C VAL A 80 -0.01 14.87 5.38
N GLY A 81 -0.66 14.78 4.22
CA GLY A 81 -0.93 13.53 3.51
C GLY A 81 0.34 12.80 3.09
N LEU A 82 1.29 13.52 2.49
CA LEU A 82 2.58 12.96 2.10
C LEU A 82 3.39 12.53 3.33
N ALA A 83 3.43 13.36 4.39
CA ALA A 83 4.08 12.98 5.64
C ALA A 83 3.46 11.70 6.25
N PHE A 84 2.14 11.60 6.26
CA PHE A 84 1.42 10.42 6.74
C PHE A 84 1.78 9.18 5.91
N LEU A 85 1.69 9.26 4.58
CA LEU A 85 2.03 8.14 3.69
C LEU A 85 3.46 7.67 3.89
N LEU A 86 4.42 8.60 3.96
CA LEU A 86 5.83 8.27 4.17
C LEU A 86 6.03 7.52 5.49
N VAL A 87 5.53 8.06 6.61
CA VAL A 87 5.71 7.44 7.93
C VAL A 87 4.99 6.10 8.02
N ALA A 88 3.75 6.03 7.55
CA ALA A 88 2.95 4.81 7.57
C ALA A 88 3.62 3.69 6.77
N PHE A 89 4.02 3.95 5.53
CA PHE A 89 4.56 2.92 4.64
C PHE A 89 5.99 2.50 4.98
N VAL A 90 6.80 3.38 5.56
CA VAL A 90 8.08 2.98 6.17
C VAL A 90 7.83 1.99 7.30
N GLY A 91 6.90 2.29 8.20
CA GLY A 91 6.52 1.34 9.24
C GLY A 91 5.98 0.03 8.67
N ILE A 92 5.19 0.08 7.58
CA ILE A 92 4.58 -1.13 6.98
C ILE A 92 5.67 -2.01 6.42
N ARG A 93 6.66 -1.41 5.74
CA ARG A 93 7.80 -2.16 5.20
C ARG A 93 8.58 -2.85 6.33
N LEU A 94 8.84 -2.15 7.44
CA LEU A 94 9.48 -2.75 8.60
C LEU A 94 8.66 -3.89 9.20
N LEU A 95 7.35 -3.67 9.42
CA LEU A 95 6.44 -4.72 9.89
C LEU A 95 6.43 -5.92 8.94
N ASN A 96 6.40 -5.72 7.63
CA ASN A 96 6.42 -6.82 6.67
C ASN A 96 7.67 -7.71 6.87
N TYR A 97 8.85 -7.11 7.01
CA TYR A 97 10.09 -7.86 7.29
C TYR A 97 10.04 -8.60 8.64
N LEU A 98 9.53 -7.94 9.68
CA LEU A 98 9.36 -8.55 11.01
C LEU A 98 8.37 -9.72 10.98
N THR A 99 7.23 -9.56 10.32
CA THR A 99 6.23 -10.63 10.21
C THR A 99 6.75 -11.83 9.42
N MET A 100 7.62 -11.62 8.44
CA MET A 100 8.21 -12.71 7.66
C MET A 100 9.33 -13.45 8.40
N SER A 101 9.93 -12.85 9.44
CA SER A 101 10.93 -13.54 10.28
C SER A 101 10.32 -14.52 11.28
N LEU A 102 8.98 -14.58 11.37
CA LEU A 102 8.25 -15.57 12.16
C LEU A 102 8.44 -16.97 11.58
N ALA A 103 8.71 -17.94 12.45
CA ALA A 103 8.94 -19.33 12.08
C ALA A 103 7.65 -20.13 11.77
N PHE A 104 6.58 -19.46 11.32
CA PHE A 104 5.39 -20.16 10.82
C PHE A 104 5.72 -20.97 9.57
N PRO A 105 5.12 -22.16 9.37
CA PRO A 105 5.29 -22.96 8.16
C PRO A 105 4.90 -22.17 6.90
N LEU A 106 5.54 -22.49 5.78
CA LEU A 106 5.19 -21.90 4.50
C LEU A 106 3.79 -22.35 4.06
N ALA A 107 3.01 -21.41 3.55
CA ALA A 107 1.63 -21.61 3.12
C ALA A 107 1.51 -22.01 1.63
N ASP A 108 2.62 -22.10 0.90
CA ASP A 108 2.65 -22.37 -0.56
C ASP A 108 1.76 -23.56 -0.96
N GLU A 109 1.84 -24.70 -0.26
CA GLU A 109 1.00 -25.88 -0.56
C GLU A 109 -0.50 -25.61 -0.39
N TRP A 110 -0.88 -24.79 0.61
CA TRP A 110 -2.27 -24.42 0.85
C TRP A 110 -2.77 -23.47 -0.24
N LEU A 111 -2.00 -22.43 -0.56
CA LEU A 111 -2.34 -21.45 -1.58
C LEU A 111 -2.52 -22.10 -2.95
N ASP A 112 -1.57 -22.96 -3.32
CA ASP A 112 -1.62 -23.77 -4.53
C ASP A 112 -2.84 -24.71 -4.57
N SER A 113 -3.13 -25.39 -3.45
CA SER A 113 -4.30 -26.27 -3.36
C SER A 113 -5.62 -25.51 -3.53
N TRP A 114 -5.70 -24.25 -3.08
CA TRP A 114 -6.88 -23.41 -3.25
C TRP A 114 -7.06 -22.97 -4.69
N ASP A 115 -5.98 -22.62 -5.39
CA ASP A 115 -6.03 -22.35 -6.84
C ASP A 115 -6.56 -23.58 -7.60
N LYS A 116 -6.01 -24.76 -7.32
CA LYS A 116 -6.45 -26.02 -7.93
C LYS A 116 -7.90 -26.36 -7.62
N LEU A 117 -8.36 -26.10 -6.39
CA LEU A 117 -9.77 -26.30 -5.99
C LEU A 117 -10.73 -25.40 -6.79
N LEU A 118 -10.28 -24.20 -7.16
CA LEU A 118 -11.02 -23.27 -8.01
C LEU A 118 -10.93 -23.62 -9.51
N GLY A 119 -10.22 -24.69 -9.86
CA GLY A 119 -9.97 -25.09 -11.25
C GLY A 119 -8.97 -24.17 -11.97
N ILE A 120 -8.14 -23.45 -11.21
CA ILE A 120 -7.14 -22.54 -11.75
C ILE A 120 -5.84 -23.32 -11.94
N ASP A 121 -5.38 -23.38 -13.19
CA ASP A 121 -4.07 -23.90 -13.55
C ASP A 121 -3.09 -22.73 -13.72
N TRP A 122 -2.28 -22.50 -12.69
CA TRP A 122 -1.31 -21.41 -12.68
C TRP A 122 -0.25 -21.57 -13.77
N TYR A 123 0.21 -22.80 -14.04
CA TYR A 123 1.24 -23.06 -15.05
C TYR A 123 0.69 -22.82 -16.45
N ALA A 124 -0.54 -23.28 -16.74
CA ALA A 124 -1.21 -22.98 -18.00
C ALA A 124 -1.41 -21.46 -18.20
N TYR A 125 -1.75 -20.73 -17.13
CA TYR A 125 -1.81 -19.27 -17.19
C TYR A 125 -0.45 -18.64 -17.53
N ALA A 126 0.64 -19.12 -16.92
CA ALA A 126 1.98 -18.66 -17.23
C ALA A 126 2.36 -18.95 -18.69
N LEU A 127 2.08 -20.15 -19.20
CA LEU A 127 2.31 -20.42 -20.63
C LEU A 127 1.50 -19.49 -21.54
N TRP A 128 0.21 -19.32 -21.26
CA TRP A 128 -0.68 -18.41 -22.01
C TRP A 128 -0.15 -16.98 -22.01
N MET A 129 0.26 -16.47 -20.84
CA MET A 129 0.78 -15.11 -20.73
C MET A 129 2.09 -14.93 -21.50
N GLY A 130 2.90 -15.99 -21.65
CA GLY A 130 4.10 -16.03 -22.48
C GLY A 130 3.83 -15.92 -23.99
N GLU A 131 2.63 -16.26 -24.45
CA GLU A 131 2.21 -16.11 -25.85
C GLU A 131 1.94 -14.65 -26.24
N TYR A 132 1.77 -13.75 -25.25
CA TYR A 132 1.43 -12.34 -25.45
C TYR A 132 2.46 -11.39 -24.82
N PRO A 133 3.70 -11.34 -25.34
CA PRO A 133 4.78 -10.53 -24.77
C PRO A 133 4.43 -9.03 -24.70
N ASP A 134 3.71 -8.49 -25.68
CA ASP A 134 3.27 -7.08 -25.65
C ASP A 134 2.29 -6.80 -24.50
N LEU A 135 1.41 -7.75 -24.18
CA LEU A 135 0.49 -7.63 -23.04
C LEU A 135 1.27 -7.66 -21.73
N LEU A 136 2.31 -8.50 -21.64
CA LEU A 136 3.19 -8.56 -20.47
C LEU A 136 3.95 -7.25 -20.30
N SER A 137 4.62 -6.77 -21.35
CA SER A 137 5.36 -5.50 -21.31
C SER A 137 4.48 -4.31 -20.93
N PHE A 138 3.24 -4.25 -21.44
CA PHE A 138 2.30 -3.24 -21.01
C PHE A 138 1.91 -3.41 -19.53
N SER A 139 1.74 -4.64 -19.06
CA SER A 139 1.32 -4.96 -17.69
C SER A 139 2.45 -4.81 -16.65
N GLU A 140 3.71 -4.88 -17.07
CA GLU A 140 4.90 -4.60 -16.26
C GLU A 140 4.93 -3.16 -15.77
N LEU A 141 4.55 -2.21 -16.63
CA LEU A 141 4.55 -0.79 -16.29
C LEU A 141 3.63 -0.45 -15.10
N PRO A 142 2.32 -0.76 -15.10
CA PRO A 142 1.44 -0.47 -13.98
C PRO A 142 1.81 -1.27 -12.73
N TYR A 143 2.33 -2.49 -12.87
CA TYR A 143 2.84 -3.28 -11.74
C TYR A 143 4.02 -2.59 -11.06
N GLY A 144 5.06 -2.23 -11.83
CA GLY A 144 6.27 -1.58 -11.31
C GLY A 144 6.05 -0.14 -10.82
N MET A 145 5.05 0.56 -11.35
CA MET A 145 4.76 1.95 -11.00
C MET A 145 3.72 2.13 -9.88
N THR A 146 3.34 1.07 -9.16
CA THR A 146 2.26 1.12 -8.16
C THR A 146 2.37 2.29 -7.18
N ILE A 147 3.56 2.52 -6.61
CA ILE A 147 3.80 3.61 -5.64
C ILE A 147 3.62 4.98 -6.31
N GLN A 148 4.17 5.14 -7.52
CA GLN A 148 4.12 6.36 -8.30
C GLN A 148 2.67 6.67 -8.71
N THR A 149 1.92 5.68 -9.17
CA THR A 149 0.50 5.82 -9.54
C THR A 149 -0.33 6.25 -8.35
N VAL A 150 -0.16 5.61 -7.18
CA VAL A 150 -0.82 6.03 -5.94
C VAL A 150 -0.48 7.47 -5.58
N GLY A 151 0.79 7.86 -5.65
CA GLY A 151 1.25 9.21 -5.36
C GLY A 151 0.64 10.25 -6.30
N VAL A 152 0.65 9.98 -7.61
CA VAL A 152 0.06 10.86 -8.63
C VAL A 152 -1.44 11.03 -8.41
N ILE A 153 -2.17 9.94 -8.14
CA ILE A 153 -3.62 10.01 -7.90
C ILE A 153 -3.91 10.80 -6.63
N PHE A 154 -3.17 10.56 -5.54
CA PHE A 154 -3.32 11.32 -4.30
C PHE A 154 -3.12 12.83 -4.56
N VAL A 155 -2.02 13.20 -5.21
CA VAL A 155 -1.71 14.60 -5.54
C VAL A 155 -2.80 15.21 -6.44
N ALA A 156 -3.21 14.50 -7.49
CA ALA A 156 -4.26 14.96 -8.40
C ALA A 156 -5.57 15.21 -7.64
N LEU A 157 -6.01 14.28 -6.80
CA LEU A 157 -7.23 14.44 -5.99
C LEU A 157 -7.16 15.69 -5.11
N VAL A 158 -6.02 15.95 -4.45
CA VAL A 158 -5.85 17.16 -3.62
C VAL A 158 -5.85 18.43 -4.47
N LEU A 159 -5.11 18.44 -5.59
CA LEU A 159 -5.02 19.59 -6.49
C LEU A 159 -6.37 19.96 -7.10
N PHE A 160 -7.18 18.96 -7.48
CA PHE A 160 -8.54 19.17 -7.99
C PHE A 160 -9.60 19.36 -6.88
N GLY A 161 -9.19 19.46 -5.61
CA GLY A 161 -10.09 19.74 -4.48
C GLY A 161 -10.98 18.57 -4.05
N ARG A 162 -10.70 17.35 -4.52
CA ARG A 162 -11.36 16.10 -4.11
C ARG A 162 -10.76 15.59 -2.79
N ILE A 163 -10.77 16.45 -1.76
CA ILE A 163 -10.08 16.22 -0.47
C ILE A 163 -10.56 14.95 0.24
N GLU A 164 -11.87 14.75 0.35
CA GLU A 164 -12.40 13.57 1.02
C GLU A 164 -12.03 12.27 0.29
N ARG A 165 -11.91 12.32 -1.04
CA ARG A 165 -11.47 11.17 -1.83
C ARG A 165 -9.99 10.89 -1.64
N ALA A 166 -9.16 11.93 -1.55
CA ALA A 166 -7.74 11.79 -1.23
C ALA A 166 -7.54 11.17 0.17
N LYS A 167 -8.34 11.61 1.16
CA LYS A 167 -8.31 11.07 2.52
C LYS A 167 -8.80 9.62 2.57
N GLU A 168 -9.87 9.29 1.87
CA GLU A 168 -10.40 7.93 1.73
C GLU A 168 -9.33 7.00 1.13
N LEU A 169 -8.72 7.38 0.00
CA LEU A 169 -7.66 6.60 -0.64
C LEU A 169 -6.50 6.29 0.32
N VAL A 170 -5.94 7.32 0.96
CA VAL A 170 -4.81 7.15 1.89
C VAL A 170 -5.19 6.28 3.09
N THR A 171 -6.40 6.46 3.62
CA THR A 171 -6.91 5.65 4.74
C THR A 171 -7.01 4.17 4.34
N LEU A 172 -7.65 3.89 3.21
CA LEU A 172 -7.88 2.51 2.75
C LEU A 172 -6.57 1.82 2.36
N LEU A 173 -5.63 2.54 1.74
CA LEU A 173 -4.31 2.00 1.42
C LEU A 173 -3.55 1.60 2.68
N PHE A 174 -3.53 2.47 3.70
CA PHE A 174 -2.84 2.17 4.95
C PHE A 174 -3.46 0.98 5.69
N LEU A 175 -4.80 0.95 5.80
CA LEU A 175 -5.49 -0.16 6.45
C LEU A 175 -5.34 -1.47 5.66
N GLY A 176 -5.41 -1.41 4.33
CA GLY A 176 -5.16 -2.55 3.46
C GLY A 176 -3.77 -3.12 3.65
N ALA A 177 -2.75 -2.24 3.71
CA ALA A 177 -1.38 -2.66 3.97
C ALA A 177 -1.21 -3.30 5.37
N LEU A 178 -1.82 -2.73 6.41
CA LEU A 178 -1.80 -3.31 7.77
C LEU A 178 -2.43 -4.70 7.79
N ILE A 179 -3.57 -4.88 7.12
CA ILE A 179 -4.25 -6.18 7.01
C ILE A 179 -3.37 -7.17 6.24
N THR A 180 -2.79 -6.76 5.11
CA THR A 180 -1.88 -7.62 4.33
C THR A 180 -0.70 -8.09 5.15
N VAL A 181 0.05 -7.19 5.81
CA VAL A 181 1.22 -7.60 6.59
C VAL A 181 0.82 -8.47 7.79
N SER A 182 -0.34 -8.21 8.38
CA SER A 182 -0.85 -9.01 9.50
C SER A 182 -1.24 -10.42 9.06
N ILE A 183 -1.98 -10.57 7.96
CA ILE A 183 -2.37 -11.90 7.43
C ILE A 183 -1.14 -12.65 6.93
N SER A 184 -0.27 -12.00 6.15
CA SER A 184 0.93 -12.64 5.60
C SER A 184 1.83 -13.22 6.69
N GLY A 185 1.94 -12.57 7.85
CA GLY A 185 2.70 -13.12 8.98
C GLY A 185 2.25 -14.51 9.44
N PHE A 186 0.97 -14.84 9.30
CA PHE A 186 0.41 -16.16 9.62
C PHE A 186 0.41 -17.13 8.43
N PHE A 187 0.51 -16.61 7.21
CA PHE A 187 0.55 -17.36 5.96
C PHE A 187 1.77 -16.95 5.12
N PRO A 188 3.00 -17.10 5.65
CA PRO A 188 4.19 -16.75 4.88
C PRO A 188 4.28 -17.70 3.68
N ALA A 189 4.57 -17.17 2.49
CA ALA A 189 4.71 -17.97 1.29
C ALA A 189 5.85 -17.44 0.45
N THR A 190 6.50 -18.33 -0.31
CA THR A 190 7.62 -17.98 -1.18
C THR A 190 7.11 -17.20 -2.40
N ALA A 191 6.66 -17.91 -3.42
CA ALA A 191 5.97 -17.41 -4.60
C ALA A 191 5.51 -18.62 -5.44
N ALA A 192 4.38 -18.50 -6.12
CA ALA A 192 3.94 -19.47 -7.12
C ALA A 192 5.01 -19.70 -8.20
N MET A 193 5.72 -18.63 -8.58
CA MET A 193 6.83 -18.73 -9.53
C MET A 193 7.95 -19.64 -9.01
N VAL A 194 8.24 -19.68 -7.69
CA VAL A 194 9.22 -20.64 -7.13
C VAL A 194 8.74 -22.08 -7.28
N HIS A 195 7.44 -22.32 -7.09
CA HIS A 195 6.84 -23.65 -7.19
C HIS A 195 6.81 -24.19 -8.62
N TYR A 196 6.49 -23.33 -9.59
CA TYR A 196 6.19 -23.72 -10.97
C TYR A 196 7.32 -23.50 -11.98
N MET A 197 8.40 -22.78 -11.62
CA MET A 197 9.49 -22.46 -12.55
C MET A 197 10.21 -23.71 -13.05
N ASP A 198 10.07 -23.97 -14.35
CA ASP A 198 10.82 -24.97 -15.10
C ASP A 198 11.68 -24.33 -16.20
N ASP A 199 12.26 -25.14 -17.09
CA ASP A 199 13.10 -24.64 -18.18
C ASP A 199 12.30 -23.83 -19.23
N ASN A 200 11.02 -24.15 -19.43
CA ASN A 200 10.15 -23.44 -20.37
C ASN A 200 9.83 -22.03 -19.86
N LEU A 201 9.36 -21.92 -18.61
CA LEU A 201 9.04 -20.62 -18.01
C LEU A 201 10.29 -19.75 -17.85
N ARG A 202 11.44 -20.36 -17.55
CA ARG A 202 12.72 -19.64 -17.49
C ARG A 202 13.13 -19.08 -18.85
N ALA A 203 12.87 -19.80 -19.94
CA ALA A 203 13.12 -19.31 -21.29
C ALA A 203 12.18 -18.15 -21.68
N LEU A 204 10.93 -18.18 -21.21
CA LEU A 204 9.92 -17.14 -21.51
C LEU A 204 10.17 -15.84 -20.74
N TYR A 205 10.50 -15.93 -19.45
CA TYR A 205 10.50 -14.76 -18.56
C TYR A 205 11.86 -14.43 -17.93
N GLY A 206 12.85 -15.32 -18.07
CA GLY A 206 14.11 -15.23 -17.36
C GLY A 206 14.04 -15.75 -15.92
N ALA A 207 15.22 -15.96 -15.32
CA ALA A 207 15.33 -16.65 -14.03
C ALA A 207 14.86 -15.84 -12.81
N ASN A 208 14.72 -14.52 -12.94
CA ASN A 208 14.48 -13.61 -11.81
C ASN A 208 13.04 -13.09 -11.73
N VAL A 209 12.19 -13.38 -12.73
CA VAL A 209 10.79 -12.93 -12.70
C VAL A 209 10.07 -13.55 -11.50
N GLY A 210 9.18 -12.82 -10.82
CA GLY A 210 8.37 -13.37 -9.72
C GLY A 210 9.13 -13.84 -8.48
N VAL A 211 10.46 -13.72 -8.45
CA VAL A 211 11.32 -14.22 -7.36
C VAL A 211 12.30 -13.17 -6.83
N TYR A 212 12.17 -11.92 -7.26
CA TYR A 212 13.07 -10.81 -6.87
C TYR A 212 13.14 -10.56 -5.36
N HIS A 213 12.10 -10.93 -4.61
CA HIS A 213 12.03 -10.80 -3.15
C HIS A 213 12.64 -11.98 -2.40
N MET A 214 12.92 -13.10 -3.07
CA MET A 214 13.28 -14.36 -2.40
C MET A 214 14.58 -14.28 -1.60
N ALA A 215 15.60 -13.60 -2.10
CA ALA A 215 16.84 -13.40 -1.35
C ALA A 215 16.55 -12.72 0.01
N ALA A 216 15.79 -11.63 0.00
CA ALA A 216 15.43 -10.91 1.21
C ALA A 216 14.45 -11.71 2.12
N PHE A 217 13.58 -12.54 1.53
CA PHE A 217 12.69 -13.43 2.28
C PHE A 217 13.47 -14.53 3.01
N THR A 218 14.43 -15.18 2.33
CA THR A 218 15.32 -16.18 2.93
C THR A 218 16.18 -15.54 4.01
N ASP A 219 16.75 -14.35 3.76
CA ASP A 219 17.56 -13.62 4.74
C ASP A 219 16.81 -13.39 6.05
N VAL A 220 15.54 -12.94 6.02
CA VAL A 220 14.80 -12.68 7.26
C VAL A 220 14.38 -13.94 8.02
N ARG A 221 14.37 -15.10 7.36
CA ARG A 221 13.95 -16.38 7.96
C ARG A 221 15.11 -17.20 8.48
N GLU A 222 16.22 -17.20 7.76
CA GLU A 222 17.35 -18.09 8.02
C GLU A 222 18.55 -17.38 8.66
N ALA A 223 18.67 -16.05 8.51
CA ALA A 223 19.85 -15.35 9.02
C ALA A 223 19.90 -15.32 10.56
N GLN A 224 21.11 -15.46 11.07
CA GLN A 224 21.43 -15.22 12.49
C GLN A 224 21.34 -13.72 12.83
N THR A 225 21.47 -12.85 11.83
CA THR A 225 21.35 -11.39 11.98
C THR A 225 20.45 -10.83 10.87
N ILE A 226 19.40 -10.13 11.28
CA ILE A 226 18.44 -9.46 10.40
C ILE A 226 18.69 -7.96 10.49
N VAL A 227 19.30 -7.39 9.46
CA VAL A 227 19.47 -5.93 9.38
C VAL A 227 18.25 -5.34 8.70
N LEU A 228 17.50 -4.47 9.37
CA LEU A 228 16.40 -3.71 8.77
C LEU A 228 16.92 -2.40 8.18
N ASN A 229 16.57 -2.11 6.92
CA ASN A 229 16.91 -0.87 6.24
C ASN A 229 15.63 -0.13 5.84
N LEU A 230 15.69 1.20 5.84
CA LEU A 230 14.57 2.11 5.55
C LEU A 230 14.38 2.38 4.05
N VAL A 231 15.32 1.96 3.19
CA VAL A 231 15.27 2.22 1.74
C VAL A 231 15.62 0.97 0.94
N GLU A 232 15.01 0.87 -0.26
CA GLU A 232 15.30 -0.11 -1.32
C GLU A 232 15.17 -1.57 -0.88
N ARG A 233 13.97 -1.93 -0.41
CA ARG A 233 13.63 -3.32 -0.13
C ARG A 233 12.31 -3.73 -0.77
N PRO A 234 12.27 -4.93 -1.40
CA PRO A 234 11.05 -5.46 -1.97
C PRO A 234 10.00 -5.73 -0.87
N GLY A 235 8.74 -5.79 -1.26
CA GLY A 235 7.73 -6.42 -0.40
C GLY A 235 7.98 -7.92 -0.32
N LEU A 236 7.80 -8.48 0.87
CA LEU A 236 7.99 -9.90 1.13
C LEU A 236 6.67 -10.66 1.31
N ALA A 237 5.56 -9.93 1.52
CA ALA A 237 4.24 -10.54 1.68
C ALA A 237 3.69 -10.98 0.32
N THR A 238 3.49 -12.30 0.17
CA THR A 238 2.81 -12.90 -0.98
C THR A 238 1.29 -12.92 -0.78
N PHE A 239 0.78 -13.49 0.32
CA PHE A 239 -0.65 -13.58 0.58
C PHE A 239 -1.12 -12.63 1.70
N PRO A 240 -2.21 -11.84 1.52
CA PRO A 240 -2.92 -11.52 0.28
C PRO A 240 -2.14 -10.50 -0.58
N SER A 241 -2.49 -10.39 -1.87
CA SER A 241 -1.80 -9.48 -2.80
C SER A 241 -2.08 -8.01 -2.51
N TYR A 242 -1.06 -7.26 -2.08
CA TYR A 242 -1.17 -5.81 -1.89
C TYR A 242 -1.26 -5.04 -3.21
N HIS A 243 -0.64 -5.52 -4.30
CA HIS A 243 -0.82 -4.94 -5.63
C HIS A 243 -2.30 -4.97 -6.04
N THR A 244 -2.99 -6.08 -5.77
CA THR A 244 -4.43 -6.19 -6.00
C THR A 244 -5.20 -5.16 -5.19
N ILE A 245 -4.90 -5.04 -3.89
CA ILE A 245 -5.55 -4.07 -3.01
C ILE A 245 -5.35 -2.64 -3.51
N ALA A 246 -4.11 -2.26 -3.80
CA ALA A 246 -3.76 -0.93 -4.28
C ALA A 246 -4.43 -0.62 -5.63
N GLY A 247 -4.45 -1.57 -6.56
CA GLY A 247 -5.10 -1.40 -7.87
C GLY A 247 -6.59 -1.17 -7.75
N LEU A 248 -7.28 -2.01 -6.99
CA LEU A 248 -8.72 -1.84 -6.80
C LEU A 248 -9.06 -0.54 -6.05
N LEU A 249 -8.20 -0.11 -5.11
CA LEU A 249 -8.37 1.18 -4.44
C LEU A 249 -8.08 2.39 -5.35
N ILE A 250 -7.19 2.25 -6.34
CA ILE A 250 -7.00 3.24 -7.41
C ILE A 250 -8.29 3.40 -8.23
N VAL A 251 -8.85 2.28 -8.72
CA VAL A 251 -10.12 2.27 -9.45
C VAL A 251 -11.22 2.90 -8.60
N TYR A 252 -11.33 2.46 -7.35
CA TYR A 252 -12.31 2.97 -6.39
C TYR A 252 -12.13 4.47 -6.16
N ALA A 253 -10.91 5.00 -6.06
CA ALA A 253 -10.68 6.44 -5.88
C ALA A 253 -11.16 7.27 -7.08
N LEU A 254 -11.09 6.72 -8.30
CA LEU A 254 -11.43 7.39 -9.55
C LEU A 254 -12.90 7.25 -9.98
N ARG A 255 -13.72 6.53 -9.19
CA ARG A 255 -15.13 6.19 -9.49
C ARG A 255 -16.08 7.35 -9.81
N ASP A 256 -15.75 8.58 -9.39
CA ASP A 256 -16.63 9.74 -9.60
C ASP A 256 -16.57 10.32 -11.02
N ASN A 257 -15.62 9.88 -11.84
CA ASN A 257 -15.46 10.32 -13.22
C ASN A 257 -15.30 9.10 -14.13
N LEU A 258 -16.23 8.90 -15.07
CA LEU A 258 -16.27 7.72 -15.91
C LEU A 258 -14.98 7.49 -16.71
N ILE A 259 -14.40 8.56 -17.29
CA ILE A 259 -13.15 8.45 -18.07
C ILE A 259 -12.00 7.98 -17.16
N MET A 260 -11.87 8.58 -15.98
CA MET A 260 -10.84 8.21 -15.01
C MET A 260 -11.07 6.83 -14.41
N LEU A 261 -12.33 6.44 -14.20
CA LEU A 261 -12.71 5.11 -13.75
C LEU A 261 -12.28 4.07 -14.78
N LEU A 262 -12.57 4.28 -16.07
CA LEU A 262 -12.18 3.37 -17.15
C LEU A 262 -10.66 3.32 -17.30
N ALA A 263 -9.97 4.47 -17.30
CA ALA A 263 -8.52 4.52 -17.37
C ALA A 263 -7.85 3.81 -16.19
N GLY A 264 -8.34 4.06 -14.97
CA GLY A 264 -7.90 3.37 -13.76
C GLY A 264 -8.18 1.86 -13.82
N SER A 265 -9.33 1.45 -14.36
CA SER A 265 -9.70 0.03 -14.50
C SER A 265 -8.78 -0.69 -15.47
N VAL A 266 -8.43 -0.08 -16.60
CA VAL A 266 -7.45 -0.65 -17.55
C VAL A 266 -6.08 -0.74 -16.90
N TRP A 267 -5.62 0.33 -16.25
CA TRP A 267 -4.32 0.38 -15.58
C TRP A 267 -4.20 -0.69 -14.48
N SER A 268 -5.18 -0.77 -13.59
CA SER A 268 -5.21 -1.74 -12.50
C SER A 268 -5.48 -3.15 -13.01
N GLY A 269 -6.31 -3.33 -14.03
CA GLY A 269 -6.53 -4.63 -14.69
C GLY A 269 -5.23 -5.21 -15.25
N ALA A 270 -4.44 -4.39 -15.95
CA ALA A 270 -3.12 -4.79 -16.44
C ALA A 270 -2.17 -5.17 -15.29
N MET A 271 -2.14 -4.39 -14.21
CA MET A 271 -1.38 -4.77 -13.01
C MET A 271 -1.82 -6.13 -12.44
N LEU A 272 -3.13 -6.39 -12.32
CA LEU A 272 -3.66 -7.67 -11.82
C LEU A 272 -3.30 -8.84 -12.75
N LEU A 273 -3.32 -8.64 -14.07
CA LEU A 273 -2.87 -9.65 -15.04
C LEU A 273 -1.37 -9.97 -14.88
N ALA A 274 -0.54 -8.94 -14.64
CA ALA A 274 0.88 -9.15 -14.37
C ALA A 274 1.17 -9.77 -13.00
N THR A 275 0.26 -9.66 -12.03
CA THR A 275 0.51 -9.98 -10.62
C THR A 275 0.95 -11.44 -10.38
N PRO A 276 0.35 -12.48 -10.99
CA PRO A 276 0.83 -13.86 -10.85
C PRO A 276 2.26 -14.05 -11.36
N ILE A 277 2.61 -13.41 -12.48
CA ILE A 277 3.91 -13.60 -13.14
C ILE A 277 4.99 -12.75 -12.46
N LEU A 278 4.81 -11.42 -12.44
CA LEU A 278 5.83 -10.49 -11.97
C LEU A 278 5.99 -10.49 -10.45
N GLY A 279 4.89 -10.72 -9.73
CA GLY A 279 4.88 -10.83 -8.27
C GLY A 279 5.02 -12.25 -7.75
N GLY A 280 4.94 -13.26 -8.63
CA GLY A 280 4.94 -14.65 -8.21
C GLY A 280 3.74 -15.00 -7.34
N HIS A 281 2.60 -14.33 -7.52
CA HIS A 281 1.40 -14.57 -6.72
C HIS A 281 0.63 -15.81 -7.18
N TYR A 282 0.02 -16.49 -6.23
CA TYR A 282 -1.08 -17.42 -6.49
C TYR A 282 -2.35 -16.62 -6.83
N PHE A 283 -3.31 -17.21 -7.54
CA PHE A 283 -4.56 -16.53 -7.87
C PHE A 283 -5.40 -16.26 -6.62
N ILE A 284 -5.34 -17.13 -5.63
CA ILE A 284 -6.01 -16.94 -4.35
C ILE A 284 -5.49 -15.69 -3.62
N ASP A 285 -4.25 -15.26 -3.86
CA ASP A 285 -3.72 -13.99 -3.33
C ASP A 285 -4.48 -12.79 -3.88
N ILE A 286 -4.85 -12.83 -5.16
CA ILE A 286 -5.62 -11.80 -5.87
C ILE A 286 -7.08 -11.82 -5.38
N ILE A 287 -7.66 -13.00 -5.22
CA ILE A 287 -9.03 -13.14 -4.68
C ILE A 287 -9.08 -12.59 -3.26
N ALA A 288 -8.14 -12.99 -2.39
CA ALA A 288 -8.07 -12.49 -1.03
C ALA A 288 -7.82 -10.98 -0.97
N GLY A 289 -6.94 -10.44 -1.82
CA GLY A 289 -6.74 -9.00 -1.95
C GLY A 289 -8.02 -8.27 -2.37
N THR A 290 -8.78 -8.83 -3.30
CA THR A 290 -10.08 -8.31 -3.74
C THR A 290 -11.08 -8.28 -2.59
N LEU A 291 -11.20 -9.38 -1.83
CA LEU A 291 -12.09 -9.48 -0.68
C LEU A 291 -11.72 -8.45 0.40
N VAL A 292 -10.44 -8.27 0.69
CA VAL A 292 -9.95 -7.25 1.62
C VAL A 292 -10.36 -5.86 1.16
N THR A 293 -10.17 -5.52 -0.12
CA THR A 293 -10.56 -4.21 -0.65
C THR A 293 -12.06 -3.97 -0.56
N VAL A 294 -12.88 -4.95 -0.95
CA VAL A 294 -14.34 -4.84 -0.88
C VAL A 294 -14.80 -4.64 0.57
N ALA A 295 -14.28 -5.45 1.50
CA ALA A 295 -14.61 -5.34 2.92
C ALA A 295 -14.22 -3.97 3.50
N LEU A 296 -13.02 -3.48 3.17
CA LEU A 296 -12.55 -2.17 3.62
C LEU A 296 -13.39 -1.03 3.04
N ALA A 297 -13.69 -1.06 1.73
CA ALA A 297 -14.51 -0.05 1.07
C ALA A 297 -15.94 -0.03 1.66
N ALA A 298 -16.54 -1.20 1.88
CA ALA A 298 -17.86 -1.32 2.48
C ALA A 298 -17.88 -0.82 3.94
N ALA A 299 -16.88 -1.19 4.74
CA ALA A 299 -16.75 -0.73 6.12
C ALA A 299 -16.58 0.80 6.19
N TYR A 300 -15.73 1.37 5.33
CA TYR A 300 -15.52 2.81 5.26
C TYR A 300 -16.79 3.56 4.85
N ALA A 301 -17.50 3.07 3.82
CA ALA A 301 -18.78 3.65 3.41
C ALA A 301 -19.81 3.61 4.54
N THR A 302 -19.91 2.49 5.27
CA THR A 302 -20.84 2.34 6.39
C THR A 302 -20.54 3.34 7.52
N VAL A 303 -19.27 3.47 7.93
CA VAL A 303 -18.87 4.45 8.95
C VAL A 303 -19.10 5.89 8.48
N GLY A 304 -18.90 6.17 7.19
CA GLY A 304 -19.23 7.44 6.57
C GLY A 304 -20.73 7.77 6.64
N THR A 305 -21.58 6.78 6.36
CA THR A 305 -23.03 6.94 6.49
C THR A 305 -23.48 7.07 7.95
N LEU A 306 -22.88 6.37 8.91
CA LEU A 306 -23.28 6.53 10.33
C LEU A 306 -22.95 7.93 10.91
N ASN A 307 -22.15 8.74 10.21
CA ASN A 307 -21.84 10.13 10.56
C ASN A 307 -22.69 11.17 9.77
N PHE A 308 -23.99 10.92 9.56
CA PHE A 308 -24.90 11.81 8.80
C PHE A 308 -25.07 13.23 9.42
N PHE A 309 -24.38 14.21 8.79
CA PHE A 309 -24.57 15.68 8.72
C PHE A 309 -24.16 16.63 9.89
N PRO A 310 -23.60 17.84 9.58
CA PRO A 310 -22.43 18.12 8.73
C PRO A 310 -21.47 19.18 9.31
N TYR A 311 -20.19 19.16 8.93
CA TYR A 311 -19.41 20.40 8.91
C TYR A 311 -19.77 21.16 7.64
N GLN A 312 -20.84 21.96 7.69
CA GLN A 312 -21.06 23.02 6.71
C GLN A 312 -19.98 24.07 6.93
N VAL A 313 -19.17 24.34 5.91
CA VAL A 313 -18.50 25.63 5.82
C VAL A 313 -19.64 26.65 5.70
N ALA A 314 -19.85 27.44 6.74
CA ALA A 314 -20.83 28.51 6.74
C ALA A 314 -20.63 29.36 5.47
N ALA A 315 -21.70 29.54 4.70
CA ALA A 315 -21.70 30.52 3.63
C ALA A 315 -21.34 31.89 4.25
N PRO A 316 -20.47 32.69 3.62
CA PRO A 316 -20.20 34.03 4.11
C PRO A 316 -21.52 34.81 4.16
N GLU A 317 -21.79 35.46 5.29
CA GLU A 317 -22.95 36.34 5.43
C GLU A 317 -22.91 37.42 4.33
N PRO A 318 -24.07 37.78 3.74
CA PRO A 318 -24.12 38.92 2.83
C PRO A 318 -23.71 40.17 3.61
N VAL A 319 -22.69 40.86 3.10
CA VAL A 319 -22.22 42.14 3.65
C VAL A 319 -23.35 43.17 3.47
N PRO A 320 -23.69 43.95 4.52
CA PRO A 320 -24.72 44.98 4.45
C PRO A 320 -24.37 46.13 3.50
#